data_AF-A0A1Q8BN07-F1
#
_entry.id   AF-A0A1Q8BN07-F1
#
_cell.length_a   1.000
_cell.length_b   1.000
_cell.length_c   1.000
_cell.angle_alpha   90.00
_cell.angle_beta   90.00
_cell.angle_gamma   90.00
#
_symmetry.space_group_name_H-M   'P 1'
#
loop_
_entity.id
_entity.type
_entity.pdbx_description
1 polymer ?
#
loop_
_entity_poly.entity_id
_entity_poly.type
_entity_poly.pdbx_seq_one_letter_code
_entity_poly.pdbx_strand_id
1 'polypeptide(L)' 'MQRLGFTGLYSGTKHQFMVHGQHRLTIPSNKEYSVPQLRMMLHEVEEIIERQITIDEWDKLS' A
#
# COMPACT_ATOMS: atom_id res chain seq x y z
N MET A 1 1.40 -7.52 1.21
CA MET A 1 0.42 -6.58 1.83
C MET A 1 -0.52 -7.21 2.87
N GLN A 2 -1.09 -8.41 2.68
CA GLN A 2 -1.95 -9.03 3.72
C GLN A 2 -1.26 -9.24 5.07
N ARG A 3 0.05 -9.52 5.07
CA ARG A 3 0.87 -9.61 6.29
C ARG A 3 1.00 -8.29 7.07
N LEU A 4 0.80 -7.16 6.40
CA LEU A 4 0.75 -5.83 7.04
C LEU A 4 -0.66 -5.48 7.54
N GLY A 5 -1.60 -6.44 7.54
CA GLY A 5 -2.99 -6.21 7.96
C GLY A 5 -3.88 -5.54 6.91
N PHE A 6 -3.36 -5.26 5.70
CA PHE A 6 -4.17 -4.73 4.61
C PHE A 6 -5.08 -5.83 4.05
N THR A 7 -6.37 -5.54 3.99
CA THR A 7 -7.40 -6.44 3.50
C THR A 7 -8.02 -5.94 2.20
N GLY A 8 -8.32 -6.90 1.33
CA GLY A 8 -9.03 -6.67 0.07
C GLY A 8 -8.19 -6.03 -1.04
N LEU A 9 -8.69 -6.21 -2.26
CA LEU A 9 -8.36 -5.44 -3.46
C LEU A 9 -9.69 -4.97 -4.02
N TYR A 10 -10.27 -3.98 -3.34
CA TYR A 10 -11.57 -3.46 -3.71
C TYR A 10 -11.39 -2.65 -4.98
N SER A 11 -12.12 -3.03 -6.03
CA SER A 11 -12.05 -2.35 -7.31
C SER A 11 -13.14 -1.27 -7.34
N GLY A 12 -12.73 -0.01 -7.26
CA GLY A 12 -13.59 1.11 -7.63
C GLY A 12 -13.66 1.27 -9.15
N THR A 13 -14.46 2.22 -9.63
CA THR A 13 -14.71 2.44 -11.06
C THR A 13 -13.47 2.91 -11.85
N LYS A 14 -12.44 3.44 -11.16
CA LYS A 14 -11.20 3.96 -11.79
C LYS A 14 -9.90 3.51 -11.10
N HIS A 15 -9.96 3.14 -9.82
CA HIS A 15 -8.79 2.78 -9.02
C HIS A 15 -9.12 1.63 -8.07
N GLN A 16 -8.11 0.82 -7.76
CA GLN A 16 -8.22 -0.21 -6.73
C GLN A 16 -7.85 0.40 -5.37
N PHE A 17 -8.33 -0.16 -4.29
CA PHE A 17 -7.94 0.25 -2.95
C PHE A 17 -7.86 -0.94 -1.99
N MET A 18 -6.97 -0.82 -1.01
CA MET A 18 -6.82 -1.77 0.10
C MET A 18 -7.26 -1.08 1.40
N VAL A 19 -7.76 -1.84 2.36
CA VAL A 19 -8.27 -1.30 3.64
C VAL A 19 -7.44 -1.84 4.80
N HIS A 20 -7.01 -0.96 5.70
CA HIS A 20 -6.34 -1.31 6.95
C HIS A 20 -7.08 -0.63 8.12
N GLY A 21 -7.91 -1.39 8.84
CA GLY A 21 -8.76 -0.83 9.90
C GLY A 21 -9.74 0.21 9.34
N GLN A 22 -9.57 1.48 9.75
CA GLN A 22 -10.35 2.62 9.24
C GLN A 22 -9.66 3.38 8.09
N HIS A 23 -8.42 3.02 7.77
CA HIS A 23 -7.64 3.66 6.71
C HIS A 23 -7.80 2.96 5.37
N ARG A 24 -7.71 3.74 4.29
CA ARG A 24 -7.83 3.27 2.90
C ARG A 24 -6.59 3.69 2.12
N LEU A 25 -5.88 2.71 1.58
CA LEU A 25 -4.74 2.92 0.71
C LEU A 25 -5.22 2.83 -0.75
N THR A 26 -5.03 3.90 -1.51
CA THR A 26 -5.41 3.91 -2.92
C THR A 26 -4.30 3.29 -3.77
N ILE A 27 -4.64 2.27 -4.54
CA ILE A 27 -3.73 1.60 -5.47
C ILE A 27 -3.95 2.19 -6.87
N PRO A 28 -2.98 2.93 -7.43
CA PRO A 28 -3.09 3.44 -8.78
C PRO A 28 -3.14 2.27 -9.78
N SER A 29 -3.99 2.38 -10.79
CA SER A 29 -4.21 1.31 -11.78
C SER A 29 -3.20 1.31 -12.94
N ASN A 30 -2.12 2.09 -12.82
CA ASN A 30 -1.07 2.14 -13.83
C ASN A 30 -0.26 0.84 -13.79
N LYS A 31 0.09 0.30 -14.96
CA LYS A 31 0.97 -0.88 -15.08
C LYS A 31 2.41 -0.59 -14.65
N GLU A 32 2.83 0.66 -14.74
CA GLU A 32 4.18 1.11 -14.40
C GLU A 32 4.10 2.27 -13.41
N TYR A 33 4.75 2.10 -12.26
CA TYR A 33 4.85 3.13 -11.24
C TYR A 33 6.15 3.90 -11.43
N SER A 34 6.06 5.23 -11.36
CA SER A 34 7.25 6.07 -11.25
C SER A 34 7.88 5.88 -9.86
N VAL A 35 9.21 5.88 -9.76
CA VAL A 35 9.93 5.85 -8.46
C VAL A 35 9.38 6.86 -7.43
N PRO A 36 9.12 8.14 -7.77
CA PRO A 36 8.51 9.08 -6.81
C PRO A 36 7.12 8.65 -6.34
N GLN A 37 6.32 8.04 -7.21
CA GLN A 37 4.98 7.55 -6.86
C GLN A 37 5.07 6.35 -5.90
N LEU A 38 6.00 5.43 -6.16
CA LEU A 38 6.22 4.29 -5.26
C LEU A 38 6.65 4.76 -3.87
N ARG A 39 7.56 5.74 -3.80
CA ARG A 39 8.00 6.34 -2.53
C ARG A 39 6.85 7.01 -1.78
N MET A 40 5.97 7.71 -2.49
CA MET A 40 4.79 8.33 -1.90
C MET A 40 3.84 7.27 -1.30
N MET A 41 3.59 6.18 -2.03
CA MET A 41 2.75 5.09 -1.54
C MET A 41 3.35 4.40 -0.32
N LEU A 42 4.68 4.18 -0.32
CA LEU A 42 5.37 3.60 0.85
C LEU A 42 5.21 4.50 2.08
N HIS A 43 5.41 5.81 1.92
CA HIS A 43 5.19 6.77 3.01
C HIS A 43 3.76 6.72 3.54
N GLU A 44 2.75 6.71 2.66
CA GLU A 44 1.34 6.61 3.06
C GLU A 44 1.07 5.31 3.83
N VAL A 45 1.67 4.19 3.41
CA VAL A 45 1.57 2.92 4.13
C VAL A 45 2.20 3.02 5.52
N GLU A 46 3.39 3.61 5.64
CA GLU A 46 4.09 3.78 6.92
C GLU A 46 3.29 4.66 7.90
N GLU A 47 2.61 5.70 7.40
CA GLU A 47 1.70 6.52 8.19
C GLU A 47 0.44 5.74 8.59
N ILE A 48 -0.15 4.96 7.69
CA ILE A 48 -1.36 4.16 7.96
C ILE A 48 -1.14 3.10 9.05
N ILE A 49 0.04 2.48 9.06
CA ILE A 49 0.40 1.46 10.06
C ILE A 49 1.09 2.07 11.29
N GLU A 50 1.25 3.40 11.31
CA GLU A 50 1.92 4.17 12.36
C GLU A 50 3.32 3.62 12.72
N ARG A 51 4.02 3.04 11.73
CA ARG A 51 5.31 2.38 11.88
C ARG A 51 6.07 2.37 10.55
N GLN A 52 7.40 2.46 10.63
CA GLN A 52 8.25 2.31 9.45
C GLN A 52 8.37 0.86 8.99
N ILE A 53 8.30 0.65 7.67
CA ILE A 53 8.56 -0.66 7.07
C ILE A 53 10.06 -0.75 6.80
N THR A 54 10.74 -1.68 7.48
CA THR A 54 12.13 -1.96 7.19
C THR A 54 12.27 -2.72 5.87
N ILE A 55 13.42 -2.60 5.23
CA ILE A 55 13.72 -3.33 3.99
C ILE A 55 13.59 -4.86 4.17
N ASP A 56 13.95 -5.38 5.35
CA ASP A 56 13.83 -6.80 5.70
C ASP A 56 12.36 -7.24 5.83
N GLU A 57 11.52 -6.41 6.45
CA GLU A 57 10.08 -6.67 6.50
C GLU A 57 9.48 -6.63 5.10
N TRP A 58 9.88 -5.66 4.27
CA TRP A 58 9.44 -5.55 2.88
C TRP A 58 9.82 -6.77 2.03
N ASP A 59 11.05 -7.27 2.16
CA ASP A 59 11.52 -8.48 1.47
C ASP A 59 10.64 -9.70 1.84
N LYS A 60 10.24 -9.80 3.12
CA LYS A 60 9.33 -10.85 3.62
C LYS A 60 7.87 -10.69 3.19
N LEU A 61 7.51 -9.61 2.49
CA LEU A 61 6.18 -9.39 1.92
C LEU A 61 6.05 -9.85 0.46
N SER A 62 7.17 -10.14 -0.21
CA SER A 62 7.19 -10.62 -1.61
C SER A 62 6.64 -12.04 -1.74
#